data_AF-A0A848N149-F1
#
_entry.id   AF-A0A848N149-F1
#
_cell.length_a   1.000
_cell.length_b   1.000
_cell.length_c   1.000
_cell.angle_alpha   90.00
_cell.angle_beta   90.00
_cell.angle_gamma   90.00
#
_symmetry.space_group_name_H-M   'P 1'
#
loop_
_entity.id
_entity.type
_entity.pdbx_description
1 polymer ?
#
loop_
_entity_poly.entity_id
_entity_poly.type
_entity_poly.pdbx_seq_one_letter_code
_entity_poly.pdbx_strand_id
1 'polypeptide(L)' 'MLALVDLVLNGIVYCKKGMVVQLKNKTGKYSTLSRTYQDGEKQKTIEFKVSNELMPLYFE' A
#
# COMPACT_ATOMS: atom_id res chain seq x y z
N MET A 1 -5.41 -4.33 -6.42
CA MET A 1 -4.12 -3.89 -6.99
C MET A 1 -3.00 -4.60 -6.25
N LEU A 2 -1.94 -4.96 -6.96
CA LEU A 2 -0.75 -5.67 -6.48
C LEU A 2 0.42 -4.70 -6.41
N ALA A 3 1.28 -4.86 -5.41
CA ALA A 3 2.54 -4.12 -5.33
C ALA A 3 3.60 -4.76 -6.23
N LEU A 4 4.26 -3.96 -7.07
CA LEU A 4 5.31 -4.40 -7.99
C LEU A 4 6.68 -4.54 -7.31
N VAL A 5 6.87 -3.83 -6.20
CA VAL A 5 8.14 -3.76 -5.44
C VAL A 5 7.90 -3.82 -3.94
N ASP A 6 8.98 -4.01 -3.18
CA ASP A 6 8.96 -3.82 -1.74
C ASP A 6 8.97 -2.33 -1.40
N LEU A 7 8.01 -1.90 -0.60
CA LEU A 7 7.82 -0.51 -0.21
C LEU A 7 8.05 -0.37 1.29
N VAL A 8 9.28 0.00 1.64
CA VAL A 8 9.77 0.14 3.01
C VAL A 8 10.29 1.56 3.21
N LEU A 9 9.80 2.25 4.24
CA LEU A 9 10.27 3.58 4.61
C LEU A 9 10.59 3.61 6.10
N ASN A 10 11.79 4.04 6.48
CA ASN A 10 12.23 4.15 7.89
C ASN A 10 12.01 2.84 8.69
N GLY A 11 12.26 1.70 8.07
CA GLY A 11 12.06 0.38 8.69
C GLY A 11 10.60 -0.09 8.77
N ILE A 12 9.64 0.73 8.33
CA ILE A 12 8.22 0.36 8.25
C ILE A 12 7.94 -0.25 6.88
N VAL A 13 7.46 -1.50 6.89
CA VAL A 13 7.05 -2.22 5.67
C VAL A 13 5.59 -1.92 5.36
N TYR A 14 5.33 -1.13 4.31
CA TYR A 14 3.97 -0.83 3.86
C TYR A 14 3.41 -2.00 3.04
N CYS A 15 4.13 -2.41 2.01
CA CYS A 15 3.81 -3.60 1.21
C CYS A 15 5.09 -4.29 0.73
N LYS A 16 4.99 -5.59 0.49
CA LYS A 16 6.01 -6.36 -0.21
C LYS A 16 5.56 -6.60 -1.66
N LYS A 17 6.51 -6.87 -2.54
CA LYS A 17 6.23 -7.29 -3.92
C LYS A 17 5.24 -8.46 -3.94
N GLY A 18 4.25 -8.37 -4.81
CA GLY A 18 3.18 -9.35 -4.96
C GLY A 18 2.06 -9.24 -3.92
N MET A 19 2.12 -8.30 -2.97
CA MET A 19 1.03 -8.12 -2.01
C MET A 19 -0.14 -7.37 -2.60
N VAL A 20 -1.34 -7.84 -2.27
CA VAL A 20 -2.58 -7.14 -2.60
C VAL A 20 -2.77 -5.95 -1.66
N VAL A 21 -3.00 -4.78 -2.26
CA VAL A 21 -3.43 -3.56 -1.57
C VAL A 21 -4.74 -3.08 -2.20
N GLN A 22 -5.49 -2.28 -1.43
CA GLN A 22 -6.77 -1.72 -1.84
C GLN A 22 -6.67 -0.21 -1.96
N LEU A 23 -7.06 0.34 -3.11
CA LEU A 23 -7.25 1.77 -3.28
C LEU A 23 -8.51 2.19 -2.54
N LYS A 24 -8.37 2.97 -1.46
CA LYS A 24 -9.49 3.48 -0.66
C LYS A 24 -10.08 4.74 -1.25
N ASN A 25 -9.20 5.69 -1.59
CA ASN A 25 -9.63 6.98 -2.11
C ASN A 25 -8.55 7.58 -3.01
N LYS A 26 -8.95 8.41 -3.97
CA LYS A 26 -8.08 9.19 -4.83
C LYS A 26 -8.44 10.65 -4.68
N THR A 27 -7.50 11.46 -4.20
CA THR A 27 -7.77 12.87 -3.88
C THR A 27 -6.64 13.75 -4.39
N GLY A 28 -6.96 14.61 -5.37
CA GLY A 28 -6.00 15.55 -5.94
C GLY A 28 -4.73 14.85 -6.44
N LYS A 29 -3.60 15.14 -5.79
CA LYS A 29 -2.27 14.60 -6.14
C LYS A 29 -1.95 13.24 -5.55
N TYR A 30 -2.74 12.73 -4.60
CA TYR A 30 -2.43 11.50 -3.86
C TYR A 30 -3.57 10.48 -3.90
N SER A 31 -3.21 9.21 -3.76
CA SER A 31 -4.09 8.07 -3.55
C SER A 31 -3.84 7.48 -2.18
N THR A 32 -4.90 7.15 -1.45
CA THR A 32 -4.81 6.42 -0.19
C THR A 32 -4.98 4.93 -0.47
N LEU A 33 -3.96 4.16 -0.11
CA LEU A 33 -3.94 2.72 -0.19
C LEU A 33 -4.10 2.12 1.20
N SER A 34 -4.71 0.94 1.27
CA SER A 34 -4.83 0.15 2.49
C SER A 34 -4.41 -1.28 2.26
N ARG A 35 -3.77 -1.88 3.25
CA ARG A 35 -3.42 -3.29 3.29
C ARG A 35 -3.86 -3.87 4.61
N THR A 36 -4.57 -4.98 4.55
CA THR A 36 -4.97 -5.74 5.74
C THR A 36 -4.11 -6.99 5.83
N TYR A 37 -3.60 -7.30 7.02
CA TYR A 37 -2.82 -8.52 7.27
C TYR A 37 -3.20 -9.12 8.63
N GLN A 38 -2.94 -10.41 8.79
CA GLN A 38 -3.07 -11.10 10.06
C GLN A 38 -1.74 -11.02 10.81
N ASP A 39 -1.82 -10.62 12.07
CA ASP A 39 -0.73 -10.59 13.04
C ASP A 39 -1.14 -11.48 14.22
N GLY A 40 -0.83 -12.78 14.10
CA GLY A 40 -1.38 -13.82 14.96
C GLY A 40 -2.91 -13.89 14.84
N GLU A 41 -3.61 -13.73 15.97
CA GLU A 41 -5.08 -13.73 16.03
C GLU A 41 -5.70 -12.36 15.69
N LYS A 42 -4.89 -11.32 15.51
CA LYS A 42 -5.38 -9.95 15.28
C LYS A 42 -5.30 -9.58 13.80
N GLN A 43 -6.39 -9.06 13.27
CA GLN A 43 -6.39 -8.42 11.95
C GLN A 43 -5.93 -6.96 12.10
N LYS A 44 -4.89 -6.57 11.36
CA LYS A 44 -4.38 -5.19 11.34
C LYS A 44 -4.49 -4.61 9.94
N THR A 45 -4.80 -3.32 9.89
CA THR A 45 -4.88 -2.56 8.65
C THR A 45 -3.85 -1.43 8.69
N ILE A 46 -3.04 -1.31 7.63
CA ILE A 46 -2.15 -0.18 7.42
C ILE A 46 -2.72 0.63 6.27
N GLU A 47 -2.82 1.94 6.47
CA GLU A 47 -3.20 2.90 5.45
C GLU A 47 -2.05 3.85 5.17
N PHE A 48 -1.83 4.17 3.90
CA PHE A 48 -0.75 5.03 3.47
C PHE A 48 -1.09 5.78 2.18
N LYS A 49 -0.44 6.93 1.98
CA LYS A 49 -0.65 7.79 0.82
C LYS A 49 0.48 7.60 -0.18
N VAL A 50 0.12 7.52 -1.46
CA VAL A 50 1.05 7.44 -2.59
C VAL A 50 0.72 8.55 -3.57
N SER A 51 1.72 9.20 -4.16
CA SER A 51 1.49 10.16 -5.24
C SER A 51 0.83 9.46 -6.44
N ASN A 52 -0.18 10.09 -7.03
CA ASN A 52 -0.88 9.55 -8.20
C ASN A 52 0.05 9.33 -9.40
N GLU A 53 1.13 10.10 -9.51
CA GLU A 53 2.15 9.97 -10.56
C GLU A 53 3.02 8.72 -10.35
N LEU A 54 3.20 8.30 -9.09
CA LEU A 54 4.02 7.15 -8.73
C LEU A 54 3.22 5.85 -8.68
N MET A 55 1.89 5.93 -8.56
CA MET A 55 0.99 4.77 -8.57
C MET A 55 1.29 3.75 -9.68
N PRO A 56 1.37 4.13 -10.97
CA PRO A 56 1.62 3.16 -12.05
C PRO A 56 3.05 2.57 -12.04
N LEU A 57 3.98 3.17 -11.31
CA LEU A 57 5.35 2.65 -11.21
C LEU A 57 5.48 1.57 -10.13
N TYR A 58 4.61 1.60 -9.13
CA TYR A 58 4.71 0.75 -7.95
C TYR A 58 3.56 -0.24 -7.79
N PHE A 59 2.46 -0.08 -8.53
CA PHE A 59 1.27 -0.91 -8.39
C PHE A 59 0.56 -1.19 -9.73
N GLU A 60 0.00 -2.40 -9.86
CA GLU A 60 -0.83 -2.85 -11.00
C GLU A 60 -2.16 -3.50 -10.57
#